data_AF-A0A964KAA5-F1
#
_entry.id   AF-A0A964KAA5-F1
#
_cell.length_a   1.000
_cell.length_b   1.000
_cell.length_c   1.000
_cell.angle_alpha   90.00
_cell.angle_beta   90.00
_cell.angle_gamma   90.00
#
_symmetry.space_group_name_H-M   'P 1'
#
loop_
_entity.id
_entity.type
_entity.pdbx_description
1 polymer ?
#
loop_
_entity_poly.entity_id
_entity_poly.type
_entity_poly.pdbx_seq_one_letter_code
_entity_poly.pdbx_strand_id
1 'polypeptide(L)'
;MSFPRFHIQTFPALLVTPVQGLTQRLHGAAALGALAGLAFATAGLLLNSAILPGLGSVAPSQAQVVASVSGYINQWQPSVDPLINLEGVGQVKTSNVEGVQVGSERYYYRMASSASFDPVSRGRAERYKTIAVLDEGTDWEVEIYQVQP
;
A
#
# COMPACT_ATOMS: atom_id res chain seq x y z
N MET A 1 -14.31 -12.62 46.91
CA MET A 1 -14.00 -11.60 45.88
C MET A 1 -12.55 -11.20 46.05
N SER A 2 -11.70 -11.46 45.05
CA SER A 2 -10.26 -11.17 45.06
C SER A 2 -9.89 -10.63 43.69
N PHE A 3 -9.25 -9.48 43.63
CA PHE A 3 -8.83 -8.83 42.38
C PHE A 3 -7.40 -9.26 42.02
N PRO A 4 -7.10 -9.57 40.74
CA PRO A 4 -5.73 -9.87 40.32
C PRO A 4 -4.86 -8.61 40.26
N ARG A 5 -3.64 -8.72 40.80
CA ARG A 5 -2.56 -7.73 40.71
C ARG A 5 -1.93 -7.78 39.32
N PHE A 6 -1.93 -6.67 38.59
CA PHE A 6 -1.15 -6.49 37.37
C PHE A 6 0.29 -6.07 37.72
N HIS A 7 1.27 -6.81 37.21
CA HIS A 7 2.68 -6.39 37.16
C HIS A 7 2.93 -5.64 35.86
N ILE A 8 3.32 -4.37 35.95
CA ILE A 8 3.74 -3.57 34.81
C ILE A 8 5.25 -3.75 34.65
N GLN A 9 5.68 -4.34 33.54
CA GLN A 9 7.09 -4.41 33.14
C GLN A 9 7.48 -3.09 32.47
N THR A 10 8.44 -2.39 33.06
CA THR A 10 9.02 -1.15 32.53
C THR A 10 10.11 -1.50 31.50
N PHE A 11 9.96 -1.04 30.25
CA PHE A 11 11.01 -1.13 29.24
C PHE A 11 12.01 0.04 29.38
N PRO A 12 13.33 -0.18 29.22
CA PRO A 12 14.30 0.91 29.20
C PRO A 12 14.23 1.71 27.89
N ALA A 13 14.27 3.04 28.03
CA ALA A 13 14.39 3.97 26.92
C ALA A 13 15.79 3.87 26.29
N LEU A 14 15.86 3.53 25.00
CA LEU A 14 17.10 3.63 24.23
C LEU A 14 17.31 5.10 23.81
N LEU A 15 18.34 5.70 24.41
CA LEU A 15 18.90 6.99 24.05
C LEU A 15 19.44 6.96 22.62
N VAL A 16 18.85 7.75 21.73
CA VAL A 16 19.42 8.07 20.41
C VAL A 16 20.42 9.21 20.61
N THR A 17 21.71 8.91 20.47
CA THR A 17 22.78 9.93 20.42
C THR A 17 22.82 10.60 19.05
N PRO A 18 22.93 11.94 18.96
CA PRO A 18 23.18 12.62 17.70
C PRO A 18 24.65 12.44 17.28
N VAL A 19 24.89 11.92 16.08
CA VAL A 19 26.21 11.97 15.44
C VAL A 19 26.46 13.41 14.96
N GLN A 20 27.28 14.13 15.72
CA GLN A 20 28.02 15.29 15.25
C GLN A 20 29.42 14.81 14.87
N GLY A 21 29.78 14.99 13.60
CA GLY A 21 31.11 14.71 13.08
C GLY A 21 31.44 15.67 11.95
N LEU A 22 31.79 16.90 12.31
CA LEU A 22 32.33 17.92 11.41
C LEU A 22 33.78 18.17 11.82
N THR A 23 34.74 17.70 11.02
CA THR A 23 36.14 18.16 11.12
C THR A 23 36.72 18.39 9.73
N GLN A 24 36.99 19.66 9.46
CA GLN A 24 37.70 20.18 8.28
C GLN A 24 39.18 19.76 8.27
N ARG A 25 39.79 19.65 7.07
CA ARG A 25 40.90 20.55 6.65
C ARG A 25 41.40 20.28 5.22
N LEU A 26 41.53 21.36 4.46
CA LEU A 26 42.14 21.48 3.13
C LEU A 26 43.64 21.14 3.14
N HIS A 27 44.13 20.50 2.07
CA HIS A 27 45.35 20.77 1.27
C HIS A 27 45.12 19.97 -0.05
N GLY A 28 45.02 20.52 -1.25
CA GLY A 28 46.04 21.24 -2.01
C GLY A 28 46.49 20.36 -3.21
N ALA A 29 46.39 20.92 -4.43
CA ALA A 29 47.02 20.51 -5.70
C ALA A 29 46.36 19.41 -6.59
N ALA A 30 45.71 19.90 -7.65
CA ALA A 30 45.75 19.49 -9.06
C ALA A 30 45.97 18.01 -9.47
N ALA A 31 45.02 17.45 -10.22
CA ALA A 31 45.26 17.00 -11.60
C ALA A 31 43.97 16.49 -12.28
N LEU A 32 43.76 17.01 -13.50
CA LEU A 32 43.02 16.46 -14.64
C LEU A 32 42.53 14.99 -14.54
N GLY A 33 41.25 14.76 -14.83
CA GLY A 33 40.78 13.44 -15.24
C GLY A 33 39.27 13.26 -15.30
N ALA A 34 38.71 13.36 -16.51
CA ALA A 34 37.53 12.64 -17.04
C ALA A 34 36.23 12.62 -16.19
N LEU A 35 35.22 13.41 -16.59
CA LEU A 35 34.06 12.95 -17.38
C LEU A 35 33.06 12.04 -16.63
N ALA A 36 32.00 12.65 -16.09
CA ALA A 36 30.61 12.19 -16.24
C ALA A 36 29.71 13.17 -15.47
N GLY A 37 29.23 14.19 -16.17
CA GLY A 37 28.38 15.23 -15.60
C GLY A 37 27.01 14.68 -15.20
N LEU A 38 26.72 14.73 -13.90
CA LEU A 38 25.35 14.66 -13.39
C LEU A 38 24.75 16.07 -13.51
N ALA A 39 24.08 16.31 -14.63
CA ALA A 39 23.26 17.50 -14.85
C ALA A 39 21.85 17.05 -15.20
N PHE A 40 21.04 16.69 -14.20
CA PHE A 40 19.59 16.66 -14.39
C PHE A 40 19.05 18.04 -14.03
N ALA A 41 19.23 18.96 -14.98
CA ALA A 41 18.54 20.22 -15.03
C ALA A 41 17.10 19.99 -15.50
N THR A 42 16.21 20.69 -14.82
CA THR A 42 14.83 21.01 -15.16
C THR A 42 14.62 21.42 -16.63
N ALA A 43 13.43 21.07 -17.14
CA ALA A 43 12.67 21.65 -18.26
C ALA A 43 12.70 20.89 -19.61
N GLY A 44 11.49 20.49 -20.03
CA GLY A 44 11.14 20.00 -21.35
C GLY A 44 10.13 18.85 -21.21
N LEU A 45 8.94 18.85 -21.78
CA LEU A 45 8.41 19.63 -22.89
C LEU A 45 6.88 19.58 -22.79
N LEU A 46 6.23 20.71 -23.07
CA LEU A 46 4.89 20.72 -23.65
C LEU A 46 4.97 19.94 -24.97
N LEU A 47 4.41 18.73 -25.02
CA LEU A 47 4.07 18.09 -26.29
C LEU A 47 2.56 17.97 -26.40
N ASN A 48 2.07 18.88 -27.22
CA ASN A 48 0.82 18.83 -27.94
C ASN A 48 0.69 17.50 -28.69
N SER A 49 -0.25 16.65 -28.27
CA SER A 49 -0.79 15.60 -29.12
C SER A 49 -2.31 15.63 -29.05
N ALA A 50 -2.89 16.49 -29.89
CA ALA A 50 -4.20 16.23 -30.46
C ALA A 50 -4.13 14.91 -31.25
N ILE A 51 -4.41 13.78 -30.61
CA ILE A 51 -4.56 12.47 -31.26
C ILE A 51 -5.71 11.69 -30.58
N LEU A 52 -6.86 11.73 -31.25
CA LEU A 52 -7.90 10.69 -31.42
C LEU A 52 -8.73 10.20 -30.20
N PRO A 53 -10.07 10.14 -30.33
CA PRO A 53 -10.96 9.49 -29.39
C PRO A 53 -10.82 7.97 -29.55
N GLY A 54 -10.13 7.32 -28.62
CA GLY A 54 -9.96 5.86 -28.66
C GLY A 54 -8.98 5.29 -27.64
N LEU A 55 -8.72 5.99 -26.51
CA LEU A 55 -7.90 5.44 -25.44
C LEU A 55 -8.70 4.39 -24.68
N GLY A 56 -8.58 3.14 -25.13
CA GLY A 56 -8.93 1.99 -24.31
C GLY A 56 -8.23 2.11 -22.96
N SER A 57 -8.98 1.93 -21.87
CA SER A 57 -8.41 1.92 -20.53
C SER A 57 -7.36 0.82 -20.46
N VAL A 58 -6.10 1.17 -20.20
CA VAL A 58 -5.03 0.19 -20.00
C VAL A 58 -5.28 -0.46 -18.63
N ALA A 59 -5.51 -1.77 -18.63
CA ALA A 59 -5.66 -2.53 -17.39
C ALA A 59 -4.38 -2.41 -16.54
N PRO A 60 -4.50 -2.24 -15.22
CA PRO A 60 -3.33 -2.11 -14.35
C PRO A 60 -2.52 -3.41 -14.35
N SER A 61 -1.20 -3.29 -14.15
CA SER A 61 -0.35 -4.48 -14.02
C SER A 61 -0.58 -5.17 -12.67
N GLN A 62 -0.35 -6.48 -12.60
CA GLN A 62 -0.49 -7.24 -11.34
C GLN A 62 0.34 -6.61 -10.20
N ALA A 63 1.55 -6.15 -10.49
CA ALA A 63 2.40 -5.50 -9.49
C ALA A 63 1.80 -4.20 -8.95
N GLN A 64 1.17 -3.40 -9.82
CA GLN A 64 0.45 -2.19 -9.40
C GLN A 64 -0.74 -2.53 -8.51
N VAL A 65 -1.53 -3.53 -8.89
CA VAL A 65 -2.69 -3.99 -8.12
C VAL A 65 -2.26 -4.46 -6.72
N VAL A 66 -1.26 -5.33 -6.64
CA VAL A 66 -0.73 -5.83 -5.37
C VAL A 66 -0.23 -4.68 -4.50
N ALA A 67 0.59 -3.77 -5.04
CA ALA A 67 1.10 -2.64 -4.28
C ALA A 67 -0.02 -1.73 -3.74
N SER A 68 -1.02 -1.43 -4.57
CA SER A 68 -2.16 -0.61 -4.15
C SER A 68 -2.99 -1.30 -3.07
N VAL A 69 -3.41 -2.55 -3.30
CA VAL A 69 -4.28 -3.28 -2.36
C VAL A 69 -3.57 -3.56 -1.03
N SER A 70 -2.29 -3.98 -1.06
CA SER A 70 -1.50 -4.16 0.16
C SER A 70 -1.31 -2.85 0.93
N GLY A 71 -1.26 -1.71 0.24
CA GLY A 71 -1.28 -0.39 0.88
C GLY A 71 -2.54 -0.17 1.72
N TYR A 72 -3.72 -0.50 1.17
CA TYR A 72 -4.97 -0.44 1.92
C TYR A 72 -4.96 -1.43 3.08
N ILE A 73 -4.49 -2.67 2.90
CA ILE A 73 -4.47 -3.69 3.96
C ILE A 73 -3.60 -3.23 5.14
N ASN A 74 -2.36 -2.84 4.85
CA ASN A 74 -1.33 -2.59 5.86
C ASN A 74 -1.46 -1.22 6.53
N GLN A 75 -2.10 -0.25 5.87
CA GLN A 75 -2.20 1.12 6.39
C GLN A 75 -3.65 1.59 6.40
N TRP A 76 -4.14 1.93 7.59
CA TRP A 76 -5.40 2.65 7.69
C TRP A 76 -5.15 4.16 7.61
N GLN A 77 -5.71 4.78 6.57
CA GLN A 77 -5.74 6.22 6.40
C GLN A 77 -7.21 6.67 6.34
N PRO A 78 -7.77 7.29 7.39
CA PRO A 78 -9.21 7.56 7.47
C PRO A 78 -9.75 8.44 6.34
N SER A 79 -8.91 9.30 5.76
CA SER A 79 -9.25 10.16 4.61
C SER A 79 -9.35 9.41 3.29
N VAL A 80 -8.75 8.23 3.19
CA VAL A 80 -8.67 7.42 1.96
C VAL A 80 -9.53 6.16 2.07
N ASP A 81 -9.52 5.53 3.24
CA ASP A 81 -10.28 4.32 3.55
C ASP A 81 -11.04 4.49 4.88
N PRO A 82 -12.17 5.23 4.86
CA PRO A 82 -12.94 5.48 6.06
C PRO A 82 -13.55 4.17 6.59
N LEU A 83 -13.98 4.22 7.85
CA LEU A 83 -14.79 3.15 8.42
C LEU A 83 -16.27 3.40 8.10
N ILE A 84 -16.99 2.37 7.69
CA ILE A 84 -18.45 2.36 7.58
C ILE A 84 -19.04 1.43 8.63
N ASN A 85 -20.22 1.80 9.12
CA ASN A 85 -20.95 0.96 10.07
C ASN A 85 -21.85 -0.01 9.31
N LEU A 86 -21.60 -1.31 9.47
CA LEU A 86 -22.47 -2.36 8.96
C LEU A 86 -23.39 -2.85 10.07
N GLU A 87 -24.69 -2.87 9.78
CA GLU A 87 -25.70 -3.36 10.70
C GLU A 87 -25.41 -4.80 11.15
N GLY A 88 -25.43 -5.04 12.46
CA GLY A 88 -25.14 -6.35 13.06
C GLY A 88 -23.66 -6.77 13.07
N VAL A 89 -22.77 -5.95 12.50
CA VAL A 89 -21.33 -6.26 12.39
C VAL A 89 -20.47 -5.24 13.15
N GLY A 90 -20.82 -3.96 13.07
CA GLY A 90 -20.01 -2.86 13.59
C GLY A 90 -19.20 -2.16 12.50
N GLN A 91 -18.09 -1.52 12.89
CA GLN A 91 -17.27 -0.72 11.98
C GLN A 91 -16.32 -1.60 11.17
N VAL A 92 -16.34 -1.40 9.84
CA VAL A 92 -15.45 -2.07 8.90
C VAL A 92 -14.85 -1.06 7.94
N LYS A 93 -13.69 -1.37 7.35
CA LYS A 93 -13.06 -0.52 6.33
C LYS A 93 -13.89 -0.53 5.04
N THR A 94 -14.10 0.63 4.43
CA THR A 94 -14.81 0.74 3.15
C THR A 94 -14.18 -0.15 2.09
N SER A 95 -12.84 -0.21 2.01
CA SER A 95 -12.11 -1.05 1.05
C SER A 95 -12.40 -2.55 1.18
N ASN A 96 -12.81 -3.02 2.37
CA ASN A 96 -13.18 -4.41 2.58
C ASN A 96 -14.58 -4.74 2.04
N VAL A 97 -15.44 -3.72 1.87
CA VAL A 97 -16.81 -3.87 1.38
C VAL A 97 -16.95 -3.48 -0.08
N GLU A 98 -16.41 -2.31 -0.44
CA GLU A 98 -16.53 -1.70 -1.76
C GLU A 98 -15.32 -1.98 -2.65
N GLY A 99 -14.27 -2.60 -2.11
CA GLY A 99 -13.05 -2.89 -2.85
C GLY A 99 -12.13 -1.67 -3.00
N VAL A 100 -11.00 -1.89 -3.65
CA VAL A 100 -9.98 -0.90 -3.96
C VAL A 100 -10.03 -0.62 -5.46
N GLN A 101 -10.18 0.66 -5.81
CA GLN A 101 -10.12 1.12 -7.20
C GLN A 101 -8.67 1.25 -7.64
N VAL A 102 -8.26 0.52 -8.68
CA VAL A 102 -6.93 0.61 -9.30
C VAL A 102 -7.12 0.84 -10.79
N GLY A 103 -6.86 2.06 -11.25
CA GLY A 103 -7.24 2.49 -12.60
C GLY A 103 -8.77 2.48 -12.76
N SER A 104 -9.26 1.89 -13.84
CA SER A 104 -10.71 1.73 -14.10
C SER A 104 -11.31 0.48 -13.46
N GLU A 105 -10.49 -0.38 -12.87
CA GLU A 105 -10.92 -1.66 -12.33
C GLU A 105 -10.97 -1.67 -10.80
N ARG A 106 -11.85 -2.53 -10.29
CA ARG A 106 -12.08 -2.70 -8.85
C ARG A 106 -11.60 -4.06 -8.40
N TYR A 107 -10.81 -4.07 -7.35
CA TYR A 107 -10.19 -5.25 -6.76
C TYR A 107 -10.64 -5.42 -5.33
N TYR A 108 -10.68 -6.66 -4.87
CA TYR A 108 -11.08 -7.03 -3.53
C TYR A 108 -9.97 -7.85 -2.90
N TYR A 109 -10.00 -7.94 -1.58
CA TYR A 109 -9.10 -8.80 -0.83
C TYR A 109 -9.87 -9.53 0.26
N ARG A 110 -9.42 -10.74 0.58
CA ARG A 110 -9.86 -11.48 1.77
C ARG A 110 -8.65 -12.04 2.50
N MET A 111 -8.70 -12.03 3.82
CA MET A 111 -7.66 -12.60 4.68
C MET A 111 -8.15 -13.93 5.23
N ALA A 112 -7.33 -14.98 5.18
CA ALA A 112 -7.74 -16.34 5.55
C ALA A 112 -8.21 -16.44 7.03
N SER A 113 -7.58 -15.69 7.93
CA SER A 113 -7.87 -15.72 9.37
C SER A 113 -8.92 -14.70 9.84
N SER A 114 -9.49 -13.89 8.94
CA SER A 114 -10.37 -12.79 9.31
C SER A 114 -11.71 -12.85 8.59
N ALA A 115 -12.77 -12.41 9.28
CA ALA A 115 -14.06 -12.21 8.64
C ALA A 115 -13.92 -11.11 7.58
N SER A 116 -14.28 -11.43 6.34
CA SER A 116 -14.26 -10.49 5.23
C SER A 116 -15.68 -10.12 4.82
N PHE A 117 -15.89 -8.85 4.50
CA PHE A 117 -17.18 -8.26 4.12
C PHE A 117 -17.23 -7.92 2.63
N ASP A 118 -16.37 -8.59 1.86
CA ASP A 118 -16.28 -8.48 0.42
C ASP A 118 -17.49 -9.13 -0.30
N PRO A 119 -17.68 -8.87 -1.61
CA PRO A 119 -18.83 -9.38 -2.35
C PRO A 119 -18.96 -10.91 -2.35
N VAL A 120 -17.85 -11.65 -2.40
CA VAL A 120 -17.87 -13.12 -2.40
C VAL A 120 -18.33 -13.64 -1.05
N SER A 121 -17.73 -13.13 0.05
CA SER A 121 -18.09 -13.51 1.42
C SER A 121 -19.54 -13.17 1.78
N ARG A 122 -20.12 -12.17 1.12
CA ARG A 122 -21.52 -11.74 1.30
C ARG A 122 -22.50 -12.40 0.34
N GLY A 123 -22.05 -13.33 -0.51
CA GLY A 123 -22.90 -13.99 -1.51
C GLY A 123 -23.43 -13.04 -2.60
N ARG A 124 -22.73 -11.93 -2.86
CA ARG A 124 -23.05 -10.93 -3.90
C ARG A 124 -22.27 -11.15 -5.19
N ALA A 125 -21.32 -12.06 -5.21
CA ALA A 125 -20.52 -12.42 -6.39
C ALA A 125 -20.40 -13.95 -6.49
N GLU A 126 -20.83 -14.51 -7.62
CA GLU A 126 -20.74 -15.95 -7.90
C GLU A 126 -19.43 -16.33 -8.58
N ARG A 127 -18.81 -15.38 -9.29
CA ARG A 127 -17.59 -15.60 -10.08
C ARG A 127 -16.56 -14.53 -9.79
N TYR A 128 -15.33 -14.96 -9.64
CA TYR A 128 -14.20 -14.07 -9.45
C TYR A 128 -12.92 -14.68 -10.06
N LYS A 129 -11.93 -13.83 -10.28
CA LYS A 129 -10.60 -14.19 -10.75
C LYS A 129 -9.58 -13.79 -9.70
N THR A 130 -8.84 -14.76 -9.20
CA THR A 130 -7.68 -14.51 -8.32
C THR A 130 -6.59 -13.81 -9.12
N ILE A 131 -6.07 -12.72 -8.55
CA ILE A 131 -4.99 -11.90 -9.13
C ILE A 131 -3.67 -12.24 -8.45
N ALA A 132 -3.68 -12.38 -7.14
CA ALA A 132 -2.51 -12.76 -6.36
C ALA A 132 -2.92 -13.39 -5.02
N VAL A 133 -2.07 -14.25 -4.49
CA VAL A 133 -2.11 -14.72 -3.10
C VAL A 133 -0.81 -14.27 -2.45
N LEU A 134 -0.92 -13.60 -1.31
CA LEU A 134 0.21 -13.13 -0.50
C LEU A 134 0.30 -13.99 0.77
N ASP A 135 1.51 -14.24 1.24
CA ASP A 135 1.78 -14.97 2.49
C ASP A 135 1.05 -16.32 2.59
N GLU A 136 1.07 -17.08 1.48
CA GLU A 136 0.39 -18.37 1.33
C GLU A 136 0.77 -19.37 2.44
N GLY A 137 -0.25 -20.03 3.00
CA GLY A 137 -0.11 -21.01 4.07
C GLY A 137 0.12 -20.42 5.46
N THR A 138 -0.04 -19.11 5.62
CA THR A 138 0.07 -18.43 6.92
C THR A 138 -1.27 -17.92 7.43
N ASP A 139 -1.36 -17.57 8.72
CA ASP A 139 -2.53 -16.90 9.28
C ASP A 139 -2.77 -15.50 8.65
N TRP A 140 -1.79 -14.96 7.95
CA TRP A 140 -1.87 -13.66 7.28
C TRP A 140 -2.10 -13.78 5.78
N GLU A 141 -2.42 -14.98 5.27
CA GLU A 141 -2.67 -15.19 3.86
C GLU A 141 -3.74 -14.22 3.35
N VAL A 142 -3.39 -13.47 2.30
CA VAL A 142 -4.28 -12.52 1.62
C VAL A 142 -4.48 -12.96 0.20
N GLU A 143 -5.73 -13.21 -0.18
CA GLU A 143 -6.09 -13.37 -1.57
C GLU A 143 -6.63 -12.05 -2.14
N ILE A 144 -5.98 -11.56 -3.19
CA ILE A 144 -6.41 -10.41 -3.98
C ILE A 144 -7.11 -10.91 -5.23
N TYR A 145 -8.31 -10.43 -5.50
CA TYR A 145 -9.13 -10.93 -6.59
C TYR A 145 -9.99 -9.83 -7.24
N GLN A 146 -10.56 -10.15 -8.40
CA GLN A 146 -11.50 -9.30 -9.13
C GLN A 146 -12.81 -10.04 -9.40
N VAL A 147 -13.94 -9.42 -9.09
CA VAL A 147 -15.28 -9.98 -9.42
C VAL A 147 -15.49 -9.94 -10.93
N GLN A 148 -16.00 -11.02 -11.49
CA GLN A 148 -16.35 -11.11 -12.91
C GLN A 148 -17.85 -10.83 -13.08
N PRO A 149 -18.26 -10.23 -14.21
CA PRO A 149 -19.67 -10.03 -14.53
C PRO A 149 -20.43 -11.33 -14.76
#